data_AF-A0A2V7V4F4-F1
#
_entry.id   AF-A0A2V7V4F4-F1
#
_cell.length_a   1.000
_cell.length_b   1.000
_cell.length_c   1.000
_cell.angle_alpha   90.00
_cell.angle_beta   90.00
_cell.angle_gamma   90.00
#
_symmetry.space_group_name_H-M   'P 1'
#
loop_
_entity.id
_entity.type
_entity.pdbx_description
1 polymer ?
#
loop_
_entity_poly.entity_id
_entity_poly.type
_entity_poly.pdbx_seq_one_letter_code
_entity_poly.pdbx_strand_id
1 'polypeptide(L)'
;MRRVPLEDRLGRLASVFTFVSHLMDVPLPERPRDGADVLLALAGARDGPAVILAALLQALGEKAQLEHTREVVFVRVELQLADLRRLPPHAVLVLGRAHRGRYLLPLDPRRACSPLGFLPRPVRRALARRLIA
;
A
#
# COMPACT_ATOMS: atom_id res chain seq x y z
N MET A 1 2.23 11.39 -19.52
CA MET A 1 2.52 10.17 -18.73
C MET A 1 3.39 9.23 -19.57
N ARG A 2 4.60 8.88 -19.12
CA ARG A 2 5.39 7.80 -19.75
C ARG A 2 4.71 6.47 -19.42
N ARG A 3 4.53 5.58 -20.42
CA ARG A 3 4.04 4.22 -20.16
C ARG A 3 5.06 3.47 -19.31
N VAL A 4 4.60 2.88 -18.23
CA VAL A 4 5.40 1.93 -17.44
C VAL A 4 5.47 0.63 -18.25
N PRO A 5 6.67 0.12 -18.56
CA PRO A 5 6.81 -1.17 -19.24
C PRO A 5 6.08 -2.27 -18.46
N LEU A 6 5.46 -3.22 -19.18
CA LEU A 6 4.81 -4.39 -18.57
C LEU A 6 5.76 -5.23 -17.71
N GLU A 7 7.07 -5.08 -17.91
CA GLU A 7 8.10 -5.77 -17.14
C GLU A 7 8.49 -5.01 -15.86
N ASP A 8 8.17 -3.71 -15.77
CA ASP A 8 8.55 -2.89 -14.62
C ASP A 8 7.56 -3.05 -13.45
N ARG A 9 7.77 -4.11 -12.68
CA ARG A 9 6.95 -4.46 -11.52
C ARG A 9 6.84 -3.32 -10.50
N LEU A 10 7.96 -2.73 -10.08
CA LEU A 10 7.95 -1.61 -9.13
C LEU A 10 7.23 -0.38 -9.69
N GLY A 11 7.40 -0.09 -10.98
CA GLY A 11 6.66 0.97 -11.65
C GLY A 11 5.15 0.74 -11.61
N ARG A 12 4.69 -0.51 -11.80
CA ARG A 12 3.26 -0.87 -11.67
C ARG A 12 2.77 -0.73 -10.23
N LEU A 13 3.52 -1.25 -9.26
CA LEU A 13 3.19 -1.09 -7.84
C LEU A 13 3.02 0.38 -7.46
N ALA A 14 3.99 1.22 -7.87
CA ALA A 14 3.95 2.66 -7.65
C ALA A 14 2.75 3.31 -8.35
N SER A 15 2.45 2.93 -9.59
CA SER A 15 1.32 3.50 -10.35
C SER A 15 -0.03 3.20 -9.70
N VAL A 16 -0.25 1.95 -9.28
CA VAL A 16 -1.49 1.53 -8.61
C VAL A 16 -1.61 2.22 -7.25
N PHE A 17 -0.51 2.24 -6.49
CA PHE A 17 -0.45 2.92 -5.21
C PHE A 17 -0.76 4.42 -5.33
N THR A 18 -0.16 5.10 -6.32
CA THR A 18 -0.42 6.51 -6.62
C THR A 18 -1.85 6.74 -7.06
N PHE A 19 -2.40 5.87 -7.92
CA PHE A 19 -3.80 5.95 -8.35
C PHE A 19 -4.77 5.89 -7.15
N VAL A 20 -4.62 4.89 -6.28
CA VAL A 20 -5.48 4.76 -5.10
C VAL A 20 -5.27 5.94 -4.14
N SER A 21 -4.03 6.38 -3.93
CA SER A 21 -3.73 7.53 -3.08
C SER A 21 -4.40 8.82 -3.57
N HIS A 22 -4.49 9.02 -4.88
CA HIS A 22 -5.20 10.16 -5.47
C HIS A 22 -6.72 10.05 -5.35
N LEU A 23 -7.28 8.84 -5.45
CA LEU A 23 -8.71 8.64 -5.22
C LEU A 23 -9.11 9.07 -3.79
N MET A 24 -8.21 8.94 -2.81
CA MET A 24 -8.49 9.30 -1.42
C MET A 24 -8.33 10.78 -1.09
N ASP A 25 -7.68 11.54 -1.97
CA ASP A 25 -7.49 12.98 -1.81
C ASP A 25 -8.74 13.80 -2.15
N VAL A 26 -9.71 13.15 -2.79
CA VAL A 26 -10.96 13.77 -3.23
C VAL A 26 -11.99 13.61 -2.12
N PRO A 27 -12.63 14.69 -1.65
CA PRO A 27 -13.74 14.59 -0.69
C PRO A 27 -14.81 13.64 -1.20
N LEU A 28 -15.31 12.77 -0.32
CA LEU A 28 -16.42 11.87 -0.65
C LEU A 28 -17.62 12.69 -1.12
N PRO A 29 -18.13 12.46 -2.34
CA PRO A 29 -19.31 13.16 -2.82
C PRO A 29 -20.55 12.70 -2.04
N GLU A 30 -21.55 13.58 -1.91
CA GLU A 30 -22.83 13.26 -1.25
C GLU A 30 -23.59 12.11 -1.94
N ARG A 31 -23.30 11.87 -3.24
CA ARG A 31 -23.84 10.77 -4.03
C ARG A 31 -22.71 10.08 -4.80
N PRO A 32 -22.69 8.74 -4.91
CA PRO A 32 -21.67 8.04 -5.68
C PRO A 32 -21.73 8.44 -7.16
N ARG A 33 -20.59 8.84 -7.74
CA ARG A 33 -20.50 9.19 -9.17
C ARG A 33 -20.11 8.00 -10.02
N ASP A 34 -19.30 7.10 -9.46
CA ASP A 34 -18.77 5.92 -10.14
C ASP A 34 -18.61 4.73 -9.17
N GLY A 35 -18.10 3.61 -9.70
CA GLY A 35 -17.86 2.40 -8.91
C GLY A 35 -16.79 2.56 -7.83
N ALA A 36 -15.87 3.52 -7.95
CA ALA A 36 -14.84 3.77 -6.93
C ALA A 36 -15.46 4.46 -5.70
N ASP A 37 -16.35 5.43 -5.92
CA ASP A 37 -17.11 6.07 -4.84
C ASP A 37 -17.99 5.04 -4.09
N VAL A 38 -18.62 4.11 -4.82
CA VAL A 38 -19.42 3.02 -4.21
C VAL A 38 -18.54 2.09 -3.37
N LEU A 39 -17.39 1.67 -3.90
CA LEU A 39 -16.46 0.81 -3.15
C LEU A 39 -15.93 1.49 -1.90
N LEU A 40 -15.66 2.79 -1.95
CA LEU A 40 -15.22 3.57 -0.80
C LEU A 40 -16.29 3.71 0.26
N ALA A 41 -17.54 3.96 -0.16
CA ALA A 41 -18.67 4.02 0.75
C ALA A 41 -18.89 2.67 1.46
N LEU A 42 -18.75 1.55 0.75
CA LEU A 42 -18.91 0.20 1.30
C LEU A 42 -17.75 -0.22 2.20
N ALA A 43 -16.51 0.07 1.81
CA ALA A 43 -15.32 -0.37 2.53
C ALA A 43 -14.98 0.53 3.72
N GLY A 44 -15.64 1.69 3.84
CA GLY A 44 -15.49 2.65 4.92
C GLY A 44 -14.25 3.52 4.77
N ALA A 45 -14.35 4.79 5.19
CA ALA A 45 -13.29 5.78 4.98
C ALA A 45 -11.94 5.45 5.65
N ARG A 46 -11.95 4.61 6.71
CA ARG A 46 -10.75 4.27 7.46
C ARG A 46 -9.92 3.16 6.82
N ASP A 47 -10.58 2.09 6.39
CA ASP A 47 -9.93 0.85 5.95
C ASP A 47 -10.06 0.63 4.44
N GLY A 48 -11.09 1.20 3.83
CA GLY A 48 -11.39 1.10 2.40
C GLY A 48 -10.23 1.42 1.46
N PRO A 49 -9.42 2.47 1.68
CA PRO A 49 -8.25 2.74 0.86
C PRO A 49 -7.29 1.55 0.77
N ALA A 50 -7.01 0.91 1.90
CA ALA A 50 -6.09 -0.22 1.97
C ALA A 50 -6.73 -1.48 1.36
N VAL A 51 -8.04 -1.69 1.56
CA VAL A 51 -8.78 -2.80 0.97
C VAL A 51 -8.79 -2.72 -0.56
N ILE A 52 -9.11 -1.55 -1.12
CA ILE A 52 -9.11 -1.30 -2.57
C ILE A 52 -7.72 -1.51 -3.14
N LEU A 53 -6.68 -0.96 -2.50
CA LEU A 53 -5.30 -1.16 -2.93
C LEU A 53 -4.92 -2.65 -2.91
N ALA A 54 -5.24 -3.37 -1.83
CA ALA A 54 -4.94 -4.80 -1.72
C ALA A 54 -5.63 -5.62 -2.82
N ALA A 55 -6.90 -5.34 -3.10
CA ALA A 55 -7.66 -6.02 -4.14
C ALA A 55 -7.08 -5.77 -5.54
N LEU A 56 -6.74 -4.53 -5.87
CA LEU A 56 -6.13 -4.18 -7.16
C LEU A 56 -4.76 -4.85 -7.33
N LEU A 57 -3.94 -4.88 -6.29
CA LEU A 57 -2.64 -5.53 -6.32
C LEU A 57 -2.77 -7.06 -6.47
N GLN A 58 -3.71 -7.68 -5.75
CA GLN A 58 -4.01 -9.12 -5.90
C GLN A 58 -4.52 -9.46 -7.30
N ALA A 59 -5.37 -8.62 -7.90
CA ALA A 59 -5.84 -8.78 -9.27
C ALA A 59 -4.70 -8.70 -10.30
N LEU A 60 -3.62 -7.98 -9.99
CA LEU A 60 -2.40 -7.91 -10.79
C LEU A 60 -1.43 -9.07 -10.50
N GLY A 61 -1.81 -10.05 -9.68
CA GLY A 61 -1.00 -11.20 -9.30
C GLY A 61 0.01 -10.91 -8.18
N GLU A 62 -0.07 -9.75 -7.53
CA GLU A 62 0.85 -9.39 -6.46
C GLU A 62 0.44 -10.02 -5.13
N LYS A 63 1.44 -10.49 -4.37
CA LYS A 63 1.22 -11.01 -3.01
C LYS A 63 1.05 -9.84 -2.04
N ALA A 64 -0.16 -9.29 -2.01
CA ALA A 64 -0.55 -8.19 -1.14
C ALA A 64 -1.41 -8.68 0.04
N GLN A 65 -1.14 -8.17 1.24
CA GLN A 65 -1.85 -8.49 2.47
C GLN A 65 -2.17 -7.22 3.25
N LEU A 66 -3.32 -7.19 3.92
CA LEU A 66 -3.64 -6.13 4.88
C LEU A 66 -2.85 -6.34 6.18
N GLU A 67 -2.31 -5.27 6.73
CA GLU A 67 -1.74 -5.22 8.06
C GLU A 67 -2.51 -4.19 8.88
N HIS A 68 -2.99 -4.62 10.05
CA HIS A 68 -3.72 -3.79 10.98
C HIS A 68 -2.80 -3.39 12.14
N THR A 69 -2.68 -2.09 12.36
CA THR A 69 -2.18 -1.52 13.61
C THR A 69 -3.28 -0.68 14.26
N ARG A 70 -3.08 -0.29 15.53
CA ARG A 70 -4.05 0.59 16.21
C ARG A 70 -4.19 1.94 15.50
N GLU A 71 -3.14 2.36 14.82
CA GLU A 71 -3.00 3.67 14.17
C GLU A 71 -3.48 3.68 12.71
N VAL A 72 -3.35 2.57 11.98
CA VAL A 72 -3.60 2.50 10.54
C VAL A 72 -3.82 1.06 10.04
N VAL A 73 -4.61 0.94 8.98
CA VAL A 73 -4.62 -0.24 8.10
C VAL A 73 -3.83 0.10 6.84
N PHE A 74 -2.82 -0.71 6.52
CA PHE A 74 -1.98 -0.52 5.34
C PHE A 74 -1.76 -1.85 4.61
N VAL A 75 -1.28 -1.79 3.38
CA VAL A 75 -1.01 -2.97 2.56
C VAL A 75 0.47 -3.34 2.66
N ARG A 76 0.78 -4.62 2.83
CA ARG A 76 2.12 -5.17 2.68
C ARG A 76 2.20 -5.95 1.37
N VAL A 77 3.20 -5.64 0.56
CA VAL A 77 3.45 -6.34 -0.71
C VAL A 77 4.78 -7.07 -0.61
N GLU A 78 4.80 -8.36 -0.92
CA GLU A 78 6.04 -9.14 -1.00
C GLU A 78 6.92 -8.62 -2.13
N LEU A 79 8.20 -8.38 -1.86
CA LEU A 79 9.19 -7.97 -2.85
C LEU A 79 10.12 -9.12 -3.23
N GLN A 80 10.59 -9.09 -4.46
CA GLN A 80 11.68 -9.94 -4.93
C GLN A 80 13.02 -9.24 -4.71
N LEU A 81 14.11 -10.01 -4.72
CA LEU A 81 15.46 -9.48 -4.51
C LEU A 81 15.83 -8.39 -5.53
N ALA A 82 15.38 -8.53 -6.78
CA ALA A 82 15.61 -7.56 -7.84
C ALA A 82 14.95 -6.20 -7.56
N ASP A 83 13.81 -6.19 -6.87
CA ASP A 83 13.10 -4.97 -6.51
C ASP A 83 13.86 -4.16 -5.47
N LEU A 84 14.52 -4.82 -4.51
CA LEU A 84 15.21 -4.17 -3.40
C LEU A 84 16.26 -3.16 -3.86
N ARG A 85 16.99 -3.47 -4.95
CA ARG A 85 18.03 -2.60 -5.51
C ARG A 85 17.49 -1.32 -6.13
N ARG A 86 16.20 -1.30 -6.46
CA ARG A 86 15.51 -0.20 -7.14
C ARG A 86 14.60 0.59 -6.21
N LEU A 87 14.53 0.20 -4.93
CA LEU A 87 13.72 0.91 -3.96
C LEU A 87 14.31 2.30 -3.66
N PRO A 88 13.45 3.30 -3.42
CA PRO A 88 13.90 4.58 -2.90
C PRO A 88 14.62 4.42 -1.54
N PRO A 89 15.61 5.27 -1.22
CA PRO A 89 16.38 5.16 0.03
C PRO A 89 15.54 5.36 1.30
N HIS A 90 14.37 5.99 1.17
CA HIS A 90 13.44 6.21 2.28
C HIS A 90 12.44 5.06 2.48
N ALA A 91 12.40 4.08 1.56
CA ALA A 91 11.45 2.97 1.63
C ALA A 91 11.73 2.11 2.86
N VAL A 92 10.73 1.98 3.72
CA VAL A 92 10.79 1.11 4.89
C VAL A 92 10.50 -0.31 4.43
N LEU A 93 11.24 -1.29 4.93
CA LEU A 93 10.96 -2.70 4.72
C LEU A 93 10.49 -3.34 6.02
N VAL A 94 9.44 -4.15 5.93
CA VAL A 94 8.97 -5.00 7.02
C VAL A 94 9.41 -6.42 6.73
N LEU A 95 10.04 -7.09 7.70
CA LEU A 95 10.42 -8.49 7.55
C LEU A 95 9.24 -9.38 7.92
N GLY A 96 8.90 -10.34 7.05
CA GLY A 96 7.89 -11.34 7.35
C GLY A 96 8.37 -12.32 8.42
N ARG A 97 7.70 -12.35 9.58
CA ARG A 97 8.04 -13.24 10.72
C ARG A 97 7.83 -14.73 10.46
N ALA A 98 6.86 -15.09 9.62
CA ALA A 98 6.33 -16.46 9.58
C ALA A 98 7.09 -17.40 8.62
N HIS A 99 7.75 -16.92 7.56
CA HIS A 99 8.45 -17.77 6.61
C HIS A 99 9.63 -17.06 5.93
N ARG A 100 10.85 -17.53 6.20
CA ARG A 100 12.07 -17.34 5.40
C ARG A 100 12.23 -15.95 4.75
N GLY A 101 12.64 -14.95 5.52
CA GLY A 101 13.35 -13.77 4.99
C GLY A 101 12.65 -12.99 3.87
N ARG A 102 11.31 -12.96 3.84
CA ARG A 102 10.56 -12.20 2.84
C ARG A 102 10.57 -10.71 3.19
N TYR A 103 10.94 -9.89 2.21
CA TYR A 103 10.90 -8.44 2.30
C TYR A 103 9.51 -7.95 1.92
N LEU A 104 8.83 -7.28 2.84
CA LEU A 104 7.50 -6.73 2.63
C LEU A 104 7.59 -5.21 2.53
N LEU A 105 7.08 -4.65 1.44
CA LEU A 105 6.94 -3.21 1.25
C LEU A 105 5.59 -2.75 1.82
N PRO A 106 5.57 -1.88 2.85
CA PRO A 106 4.35 -1.29 3.36
C PRO A 106 3.88 -0.14 2.46
N LEU A 107 2.58 -0.08 2.18
CA LEU A 107 1.92 0.94 1.36
C LEU A 107 0.70 1.48 2.14
N ASP A 108 0.76 2.75 2.55
CA ASP A 108 -0.35 3.48 3.19
C ASP A 108 -1.00 4.44 2.16
N PRO A 109 -2.14 4.07 1.55
CA PRO A 109 -2.77 4.86 0.49
C PRO A 109 -3.63 6.03 1.00
N ARG A 110 -3.68 6.29 2.31
CA ARG A 110 -4.57 7.33 2.87
C ARG A 110 -4.08 8.76 2.65
N ARG A 111 -2.86 8.93 2.16
CA ARG A 111 -2.26 10.25 1.92
C ARG A 111 -1.86 10.35 0.47
N ALA A 112 -2.44 11.34 -0.22
CA ALA A 112 -1.95 11.74 -1.52
C ALA A 112 -0.46 12.04 -1.46
N CYS A 113 0.25 11.69 -2.53
CA CYS A 113 1.68 11.92 -2.68
C CYS A 113 2.56 11.28 -1.59
N SER A 114 2.05 10.32 -0.81
CA SER A 114 2.88 9.55 0.11
C SER A 114 3.95 8.81 -0.70
N PRO A 115 5.25 8.90 -0.33
CA PRO A 115 6.29 8.18 -1.06
C PRO A 115 6.13 6.67 -0.94
N LEU A 116 6.53 5.94 -1.99
CA LEU A 116 6.47 4.47 -2.00
C LEU A 116 7.29 3.88 -0.84
N GLY A 117 6.67 3.01 -0.04
CA GLY A 117 7.35 2.40 1.11
C GLY A 117 7.44 3.32 2.34
N PHE A 118 6.86 4.52 2.32
CA PHE A 118 6.84 5.39 3.47
C PHE A 118 5.78 4.94 4.49
N LEU A 119 6.15 4.97 5.77
CA LEU A 119 5.22 4.81 6.90
C LEU A 119 5.43 5.92 7.93
N PRO A 120 4.36 6.49 8.52
CA PRO A 120 4.48 7.47 9.59
C PRO A 120 5.24 6.93 10.82
N ARG A 121 6.00 7.81 11.50
CA ARG A 121 6.80 7.47 12.69
C ARG A 121 6.04 6.65 13.76
N PRO A 122 4.78 6.98 14.13
CA PRO A 122 4.03 6.20 15.13
C PRO A 122 3.85 4.74 14.71
N VAL A 123 3.55 4.50 13.43
CA VAL A 123 3.34 3.18 12.85
C VAL A 123 4.64 2.37 12.86
N ARG A 124 5.75 2.98 12.46
CA ARG A 124 7.07 2.33 12.50
C ARG A 124 7.45 1.89 13.91
N ARG A 125 7.20 2.73 14.92
CA ARG A 125 7.42 2.39 16.34
C ARG A 125 6.50 1.27 16.82
N ALA A 126 5.23 1.25 16.39
CA ALA A 126 4.30 0.18 16.72
C ALA A 126 4.77 -1.18 16.13
N LEU A 127 5.20 -1.20 14.87
CA LEU A 127 5.74 -2.40 14.23
C LEU A 127 7.04 -2.88 14.89
N ALA A 128 7.95 -1.96 15.22
CA ALA A 128 9.19 -2.29 15.93
C ALA A 128 8.93 -2.89 17.31
N ARG A 129 7.98 -2.33 18.08
CA ARG A 129 7.56 -2.90 19.38
C ARG A 129 6.98 -4.30 19.23
N ARG A 130 6.15 -4.53 18.21
CA ARG A 130 5.64 -5.88 17.93
C ARG A 130 6.79 -6.84 17.66
N LEU A 131 7.84 -6.45 16.94
CA LEU A 131 8.96 -7.34 16.57
C LEU A 131 9.79 -7.82 17.77
N ILE A 132 9.81 -7.03 18.86
CA ILE A 132 10.56 -7.32 20.08
C ILE A 132 9.72 -8.13 21.09
N ALA A 133 8.38 -8.01 21.03
CA ALA A 133 7.44 -8.81 21.79
C ALA A 133 7.20 -10.18 21.14
#